data_AF-A0A6P5ALE2-F1
#
_entry.id   AF-A0A6P5ALE2-F1
#
_cell.length_a   1.000
_cell.length_b   1.000
_cell.length_c   1.000
_cell.angle_alpha   90.00
_cell.angle_beta   90.00
_cell.angle_gamma   90.00
#
_symmetry.space_group_name_H-M   'P 1'
#
loop_
_entity.id
_entity.type
_entity.pdbx_description
1 polymer ?
#
loop_
_entity_poly.entity_id
_entity_poly.type
_entity_poly.pdbx_seq_one_letter_code
_entity_poly.pdbx_strand_id
1 'polypeptide(L)'
;MASPASPEYTSGEREFQVTRDRHLEKFDRLKQANSRQQQDLDVDLSGTQLKKWVVNISKKSLTDHQTGVLQKGLNFAVTPDKVPVEDFVVATESACLHLSPSSAEQLRSEVAGILRTAKPPKPNITKQEREALKELKKEKDLLILPADKGKAAVVMDRTDYEEKRHLTSSEEDSRGIKS
;
A
#
# COMPACT_ATOMS: atom_id res chain seq x y z
N MET A 1 -52.72 50.52 -3.92
CA MET A 1 -51.39 49.89 -3.73
C MET A 1 -51.09 49.09 -4.99
N ALA A 2 -50.21 49.59 -5.85
CA ALA A 2 -49.84 48.91 -7.09
C ALA A 2 -48.87 47.76 -6.77
N SER A 3 -49.19 46.53 -7.20
CA SER A 3 -48.28 45.40 -7.14
C SER A 3 -47.11 45.61 -8.10
N PRO A 4 -45.85 45.32 -7.71
CA PRO A 4 -44.72 45.42 -8.63
C PRO A 4 -44.78 44.31 -9.69
N ALA A 5 -44.56 44.71 -10.95
CA ALA A 5 -44.51 43.84 -12.11
C ALA A 5 -43.46 42.73 -11.95
N SER A 6 -43.83 41.51 -12.32
CA SER A 6 -42.88 40.39 -12.43
C SER A 6 -41.87 40.68 -13.55
N PRO A 7 -40.56 40.46 -13.36
CA PRO A 7 -39.58 40.75 -14.41
C PRO A 7 -39.81 39.81 -15.59
N GLU A 8 -40.15 40.38 -16.75
CA GLU A 8 -40.18 39.65 -18.02
C GLU A 8 -38.75 39.25 -18.40
N TYR A 9 -38.37 38.03 -18.05
CA TYR A 9 -37.11 37.46 -18.48
C TYR A 9 -37.10 37.24 -19.99
N THR A 10 -36.03 37.67 -20.66
CA THR A 10 -35.82 37.41 -22.09
C THR A 10 -35.68 35.90 -22.33
N SER A 11 -36.01 35.42 -23.54
CA SER A 11 -35.97 33.97 -23.85
C SER A 11 -34.61 33.34 -23.55
N GLY A 12 -33.52 34.05 -23.83
CA GLY A 12 -32.16 33.58 -23.56
C GLY A 12 -31.84 33.44 -22.08
N GLU A 13 -32.35 34.33 -21.22
CA GLU A 13 -32.15 34.22 -19.78
C GLU A 13 -33.00 33.12 -19.15
N ARG A 14 -34.18 32.80 -19.72
CA ARG A 14 -34.96 31.64 -19.28
C ARG A 14 -34.22 30.33 -19.59
N GLU A 15 -33.64 30.22 -20.79
CA GLU A 15 -32.85 29.04 -21.17
C GLU A 15 -31.58 28.89 -20.32
N PHE A 16 -30.91 30.00 -20.02
CA PHE A 16 -29.77 30.01 -19.11
C PHE A 16 -30.17 29.54 -17.71
N GLN A 17 -31.27 30.06 -17.18
CA GLN A 17 -31.76 29.68 -15.85
C GLN A 17 -32.14 28.19 -15.79
N VAL A 18 -32.85 27.68 -16.80
CA VAL A 18 -33.22 26.27 -16.89
C VAL A 18 -31.99 25.37 -16.98
N THR A 19 -30.98 25.77 -17.75
CA THR A 19 -29.72 25.01 -17.88
C THR A 19 -28.96 25.02 -16.56
N ARG A 20 -28.85 26.18 -15.91
CA ARG A 20 -28.20 26.34 -14.61
C ARG A 20 -28.88 25.49 -13.52
N ASP A 21 -30.21 25.52 -13.47
CA ASP A 21 -30.99 24.76 -12.48
C ASP A 21 -30.85 23.26 -12.71
N ARG A 22 -30.86 22.80 -13.99
CA ARG A 22 -30.55 21.40 -14.34
C ARG A 22 -29.14 20.99 -13.92
N HIS A 23 -28.16 21.87 -14.09
CA HIS A 23 -26.78 21.60 -13.69
C HIS A 23 -26.63 21.56 -12.17
N LEU A 24 -27.32 22.43 -11.42
CA LEU A 24 -27.38 22.41 -9.96
C LEU A 24 -28.01 21.10 -9.45
N GLU A 25 -29.13 20.70 -10.01
CA GLU A 25 -29.77 19.41 -9.66
C GLU A 25 -28.87 18.22 -9.98
N LYS A 26 -28.19 18.24 -11.13
CA LYS A 26 -27.22 17.19 -11.49
C LYS A 26 -26.04 17.18 -10.52
N PHE A 27 -25.56 18.36 -10.11
CA PHE A 27 -24.47 18.50 -9.15
C PHE A 27 -24.87 18.01 -7.76
N ASP A 28 -26.07 18.32 -7.28
CA ASP A 28 -26.58 17.84 -6.00
C ASP A 28 -26.87 16.34 -6.03
N ARG A 29 -27.41 15.82 -7.14
CA ARG A 29 -27.55 14.37 -7.36
C ARG A 29 -26.20 13.67 -7.35
N LEU A 30 -25.17 14.26 -7.98
CA LEU A 30 -23.81 13.75 -7.95
C LEU A 30 -23.21 13.85 -6.54
N LYS A 31 -23.45 14.92 -5.78
CA LYS A 31 -23.02 15.01 -4.38
C LYS A 31 -23.68 13.96 -3.51
N GLN A 32 -24.98 13.69 -3.67
CA GLN A 32 -25.69 12.67 -2.89
C GLN A 32 -25.29 11.24 -3.30
N ALA A 33 -25.10 10.99 -4.60
CA ALA A 33 -24.55 9.73 -5.11
C ALA A 33 -23.10 9.54 -4.65
N ASN A 34 -22.33 10.63 -4.63
CA ASN A 34 -20.98 10.63 -4.11
C ASN A 34 -21.02 10.48 -2.59
N SER A 35 -21.94 11.04 -1.81
CA SER A 35 -22.06 10.79 -0.35
C SER A 35 -22.37 9.33 -0.02
N ARG A 36 -23.06 8.60 -0.91
CA ARG A 36 -23.18 7.13 -0.82
C ARG A 36 -21.87 6.40 -1.15
N GLN A 37 -20.99 6.99 -1.95
CA GLN A 37 -19.62 6.53 -2.24
C GLN A 37 -18.54 7.17 -1.34
N GLN A 38 -18.84 8.22 -0.57
CA GLN A 38 -17.88 9.00 0.21
C GLN A 38 -17.80 8.46 1.64
N GLN A 39 -18.75 7.60 2.03
CA GLN A 39 -18.49 6.58 3.05
C GLN A 39 -17.40 5.58 2.64
N ASP A 40 -17.01 5.48 1.35
CA ASP A 40 -15.84 4.67 0.90
C ASP A 40 -14.51 5.47 0.82
N LEU A 41 -14.45 6.71 1.33
CA LEU A 41 -13.18 7.45 1.43
C LEU A 41 -12.61 7.52 2.86
N ASP A 42 -13.37 7.08 3.87
CA ASP A 42 -12.76 6.75 5.14
C ASP A 42 -12.11 5.38 4.95
N VAL A 43 -10.82 5.24 5.29
CA VAL A 43 -10.11 3.96 5.15
C VAL A 43 -10.72 3.00 6.16
N ASP A 44 -11.73 2.27 5.73
CA ASP A 44 -12.40 1.27 6.54
C ASP A 44 -11.42 0.12 6.83
N LEU A 45 -10.80 0.19 8.01
CA LEU A 45 -9.98 -0.87 8.59
C LEU A 45 -10.83 -2.09 8.98
N SER A 46 -12.17 -2.05 8.84
CA SER A 46 -13.08 -3.17 9.11
C SER A 46 -13.12 -4.21 7.96
N GLY A 47 -11.96 -4.60 7.44
CA GLY A 47 -11.76 -5.86 6.69
C GLY A 47 -12.44 -6.01 5.32
N THR A 48 -13.49 -5.26 4.99
CA THR A 48 -14.28 -5.41 3.76
C THR A 48 -13.56 -4.81 2.55
N GLN A 49 -12.98 -3.61 2.69
CA GLN A 49 -12.12 -2.99 1.66
C GLN A 49 -10.73 -3.64 1.61
N LEU A 50 -10.20 -4.10 2.74
CA LEU A 50 -8.92 -4.82 2.79
C LEU A 50 -8.99 -6.18 2.08
N LYS A 51 -10.13 -6.89 2.15
CA LYS A 51 -10.36 -8.11 1.35
C LYS A 51 -10.19 -7.88 -0.15
N LYS A 52 -10.41 -6.66 -0.65
CA LYS A 52 -10.24 -6.31 -2.06
C LYS A 52 -8.76 -6.22 -2.47
N TRP A 53 -7.84 -6.04 -1.52
CA TRP A 53 -6.42 -5.80 -1.81
C TRP A 53 -5.59 -7.07 -1.84
N VAL A 54 -6.14 -8.24 -1.48
CA VAL A 54 -5.45 -9.52 -1.59
C VAL A 54 -6.26 -10.42 -2.50
N VAL A 55 -5.75 -10.63 -3.72
CA VAL A 55 -6.38 -11.52 -4.69
C VAL A 55 -5.57 -12.81 -4.72
N ASN A 56 -6.13 -13.86 -4.10
CA ASN A 56 -5.52 -15.19 -4.17
C ASN A 56 -6.05 -15.94 -5.39
N ILE A 57 -5.18 -16.19 -6.36
CA ILE A 57 -5.43 -17.03 -7.54
C ILE A 57 -4.63 -18.34 -7.51
N SER A 58 -3.89 -18.60 -6.43
CA SER A 58 -3.17 -19.86 -6.24
C SER A 58 -4.12 -20.99 -5.83
N LYS A 59 -3.65 -22.24 -5.98
CA LYS A 59 -4.38 -23.44 -5.54
C LYS A 59 -4.38 -23.62 -4.02
N LYS A 60 -3.56 -22.85 -3.28
CA LYS A 60 -3.45 -22.92 -1.82
C LYS A 60 -4.35 -21.87 -1.15
N SER A 61 -5.00 -22.26 -0.05
CA SER A 61 -5.74 -21.33 0.80
C SER A 61 -4.80 -20.57 1.74
N LEU A 62 -4.89 -19.24 1.77
CA LEU A 62 -4.17 -18.41 2.74
C LEU A 62 -4.90 -18.42 4.09
N THR A 63 -4.14 -18.40 5.18
CA THR A 63 -4.70 -18.23 6.53
C THR A 63 -5.14 -16.79 6.75
N ASP A 64 -5.98 -16.55 7.77
CA ASP A 64 -6.44 -15.20 8.13
C ASP A 64 -5.27 -14.27 8.48
N HIS A 65 -4.24 -14.80 9.16
CA HIS A 65 -3.03 -14.03 9.50
C HIS A 65 -2.17 -13.73 8.26
N GLN A 66 -2.03 -14.67 7.33
CA GLN A 66 -1.33 -14.43 6.05
C GLN A 66 -2.05 -13.35 5.23
N THR A 67 -3.37 -13.47 5.11
CA THR A 67 -4.21 -12.49 4.41
C THR A 67 -4.10 -11.13 5.09
N GLY A 68 -4.21 -11.07 6.42
CA GLY A 68 -4.13 -9.83 7.19
C GLY A 68 -2.80 -9.09 7.03
N VAL A 69 -1.67 -9.81 6.88
CA VAL A 69 -0.40 -9.16 6.59
C VAL A 69 -0.32 -8.65 5.16
N LEU A 70 -0.74 -9.44 4.18
CA LEU A 70 -0.74 -9.03 2.77
C LEU A 70 -1.66 -7.82 2.54
N GLN A 71 -2.75 -7.71 3.31
CA GLN A 71 -3.66 -6.58 3.31
C GLN A 71 -3.03 -5.26 3.76
N LYS A 72 -1.97 -5.31 4.59
CA LYS A 72 -1.22 -4.09 4.97
C LYS A 72 -0.46 -3.50 3.77
N GLY A 73 -0.31 -4.29 2.69
CA GLY A 73 0.31 -3.90 1.43
C GLY A 73 1.80 -4.21 1.36
N LEU A 74 2.32 -4.31 0.14
CA LEU A 74 3.73 -4.64 -0.12
C LEU A 74 4.71 -3.54 0.31
N ASN A 75 4.23 -2.29 0.43
CA ASN A 75 5.02 -1.15 0.92
C ASN A 75 5.04 -1.03 2.45
N PHE A 76 4.47 -2.01 3.17
CA PHE A 76 4.44 -1.99 4.63
C PHE A 76 5.81 -2.35 5.22
N ALA A 77 6.43 -1.38 5.90
CA ALA A 77 7.72 -1.58 6.56
C ALA A 77 7.52 -2.26 7.93
N VAL A 78 7.82 -3.56 8.02
CA VAL A 78 7.76 -4.31 9.28
C VAL A 78 8.86 -3.84 10.22
N THR A 79 8.50 -3.48 11.46
CA THR A 79 9.47 -3.05 12.47
C THR A 79 10.43 -4.21 12.83
N PRO A 80 11.76 -3.95 12.85
CA PRO A 80 12.73 -4.89 13.39
C PRO A 80 12.47 -5.19 14.87
N ASP A 81 12.61 -6.45 15.26
CA ASP A 81 12.39 -6.90 16.65
C ASP A 81 13.65 -6.72 17.52
N LYS A 82 14.80 -6.49 16.89
CA LYS A 82 16.10 -6.37 17.54
C LYS A 82 16.84 -5.16 16.99
N VAL A 83 17.57 -4.48 17.88
CA VAL A 83 18.56 -3.48 17.49
C VAL A 83 19.74 -4.23 16.86
N PRO A 84 20.24 -3.84 15.67
CA PRO A 84 21.37 -4.49 15.02
C PRO A 84 22.69 -4.12 15.71
N VAL A 85 22.92 -4.69 16.90
CA VAL A 85 24.10 -4.41 17.74
C VAL A 85 25.40 -4.70 16.98
N GLU A 86 25.44 -5.80 16.23
CA GLU A 86 26.61 -6.22 15.45
C GLU A 86 27.00 -5.17 14.40
N ASP A 87 26.05 -4.65 13.64
CA ASP A 87 26.30 -3.62 12.62
C ASP A 87 26.89 -2.35 13.24
N PHE A 88 26.35 -1.93 14.39
CA PHE A 88 26.88 -0.77 15.12
C PHE A 88 28.28 -1.01 15.66
N VAL A 89 28.56 -2.21 16.19
CA VAL A 89 29.90 -2.57 16.69
C VAL A 89 30.90 -2.61 15.53
N VAL A 90 30.55 -3.24 14.41
CA VAL A 90 31.40 -3.30 13.21
C VAL A 90 31.68 -1.90 12.67
N ALA A 91 30.65 -1.05 12.55
CA ALA A 91 30.81 0.34 12.13
C ALA A 91 31.69 1.14 13.09
N THR A 92 31.55 0.91 14.40
CA THR A 92 32.35 1.58 15.43
C THR A 92 33.80 1.16 15.35
N GLU A 93 34.09 -0.15 15.27
CA GLU A 93 35.48 -0.63 15.15
C GLU A 93 36.14 -0.16 13.86
N SER A 94 35.40 -0.12 12.74
CA SER A 94 35.88 0.46 11.48
C SER A 94 36.24 1.94 11.63
N ALA A 95 35.43 2.72 12.35
CA ALA A 95 35.74 4.11 12.66
C ALA A 95 36.97 4.23 13.59
N CYS A 96 37.08 3.35 14.58
CA CYS A 96 38.20 3.33 15.53
C CYS A 96 39.56 3.10 14.87
N LEU A 97 39.63 2.41 13.72
CA LEU A 97 40.89 2.20 12.98
C LEU A 97 41.56 3.50 12.52
N HIS A 98 40.78 4.57 12.31
CA HIS A 98 41.26 5.84 11.79
C HIS A 98 41.46 6.89 12.89
N LEU A 99 41.27 6.53 14.17
CA LEU A 99 41.30 7.43 15.32
C LEU A 99 42.49 7.15 16.23
N SER A 100 42.84 8.14 17.06
CA SER A 100 43.83 7.94 18.12
C SER A 100 43.30 6.93 19.18
N PRO A 101 44.18 6.17 19.85
CA PRO A 101 43.75 5.15 20.83
C PRO A 101 42.84 5.70 21.94
N SER A 102 43.09 6.93 22.41
CA SER A 102 42.27 7.56 23.45
C SER A 102 40.87 7.93 22.95
N SER A 103 40.77 8.45 21.72
CA SER A 103 39.47 8.82 21.13
C SER A 103 38.67 7.59 20.74
N ALA A 104 39.34 6.54 20.27
CA ALA A 104 38.71 5.25 19.96
C ALA A 104 38.08 4.61 21.20
N GLU A 105 38.77 4.64 22.35
CA GLU A 105 38.23 4.09 23.60
C GLU A 105 37.00 4.85 24.10
N GLN A 106 37.04 6.18 24.02
CA GLN A 106 35.88 7.01 24.37
C GLN A 106 34.68 6.69 23.47
N LEU A 107 34.89 6.58 22.15
CA LEU A 107 33.84 6.23 21.19
C LEU A 107 33.24 4.85 21.50
N ARG A 108 34.06 3.83 21.77
CA ARG A 108 33.59 2.49 22.16
C ARG A 108 32.72 2.54 23.41
N SER A 109 33.17 3.26 24.44
CA SER A 109 32.45 3.39 25.71
C SER A 109 31.09 4.07 25.54
N GLU A 110 31.04 5.17 24.77
CA GLU A 110 29.80 5.88 24.47
C GLU A 110 28.82 5.01 23.67
N VAL A 111 29.28 4.38 22.59
CA VAL A 111 28.45 3.49 21.77
C VAL A 111 27.95 2.29 22.58
N ALA A 112 28.80 1.67 23.39
CA ALA A 112 28.39 0.57 24.27
C ALA A 112 27.34 1.01 25.32
N GLY A 113 27.46 2.24 25.84
CA GLY A 113 26.46 2.85 26.72
C GLY A 113 25.11 3.03 26.03
N ILE A 114 25.11 3.57 24.81
CA ILE A 114 23.91 3.76 24.00
C ILE A 114 23.26 2.42 23.67
N LEU A 115 24.03 1.44 23.18
CA LEU A 115 23.51 0.12 22.80
C LEU A 115 22.89 -0.64 23.99
N ARG A 116 23.42 -0.46 25.20
CA ARG A 116 22.86 -1.05 26.43
C ARG A 116 21.49 -0.46 26.81
N THR A 117 21.25 0.80 26.46
CA THR A 117 19.99 1.50 26.78
C THR A 117 18.99 1.49 25.63
N ALA A 118 19.46 1.20 24.41
CA ALA A 118 18.66 1.15 23.21
C ALA A 118 17.56 0.07 23.32
N LYS A 119 16.33 0.45 22.96
CA LYS A 119 15.18 -0.46 22.89
C LYS A 119 14.68 -0.52 21.46
N PRO A 120 14.25 -1.71 20.97
CA PRO A 120 13.66 -1.82 19.65
C PRO A 120 12.38 -0.97 19.57
N PRO A 121 12.00 -0.49 18.37
CA PRO A 121 10.80 0.30 18.21
C PRO A 121 9.56 -0.55 18.52
N LYS A 122 8.44 0.11 18.82
CA LYS A 122 7.17 -0.59 19.08
C LYS A 122 6.79 -1.46 17.85
N PRO A 123 6.45 -2.74 18.06
CA PRO A 123 6.08 -3.61 16.95
C PRO A 123 4.78 -3.13 16.29
N ASN A 124 4.76 -3.13 14.96
CA ASN A 124 3.60 -2.74 14.16
C ASN A 124 2.81 -3.94 13.59
N ILE A 125 3.20 -5.17 13.96
CA ILE A 125 2.52 -6.42 13.61
C ILE A 125 2.46 -7.35 14.83
N THR A 126 1.49 -8.26 14.83
CA THR A 126 1.36 -9.29 15.86
C THR A 126 2.38 -10.42 15.68
N LYS A 127 2.55 -11.27 16.71
CA LYS A 127 3.44 -12.44 16.62
C LYS A 127 2.95 -13.43 15.56
N GLN A 128 1.63 -13.65 15.49
CA GLN A 128 1.01 -14.55 14.51
C GLN A 128 1.21 -14.04 13.07
N GLU A 129 1.05 -12.72 12.85
CA GLU A 129 1.33 -12.08 11.57
C GLU A 129 2.81 -12.22 11.16
N ARG A 130 3.73 -12.11 12.11
CA ARG A 130 5.17 -12.31 11.86
C ARG A 130 5.50 -13.75 11.50
N GLU A 131 4.86 -14.71 12.15
CA GLU A 131 5.02 -16.14 11.82
C GLU A 131 4.44 -16.45 10.44
N ALA A 132 3.27 -15.91 10.13
CA ALA A 132 2.67 -15.99 8.79
C ALA A 132 3.61 -15.43 7.71
N LEU A 133 4.29 -14.30 7.95
CA LEU A 133 5.32 -13.80 7.02
C LEU A 133 6.49 -14.75 6.82
N LYS A 134 6.96 -15.40 7.90
CA LYS A 134 8.07 -16.36 7.82
C LYS A 134 7.65 -17.60 7.05
N GLU A 135 6.42 -18.05 7.23
CA GLU A 135 5.82 -19.18 6.50
C GLU A 135 5.70 -18.85 5.01
N LEU A 136 5.09 -17.71 4.67
CA LEU A 136 5.00 -17.21 3.29
C LEU A 136 6.37 -17.07 2.62
N LYS A 137 7.40 -16.66 3.38
CA LYS A 137 8.78 -16.57 2.85
C LYS A 137 9.43 -17.93 2.62
N LYS A 138 9.04 -18.97 3.35
CA LYS A 138 9.55 -20.34 3.18
C LYS A 138 8.92 -21.05 1.99
N GLU A 139 7.66 -20.75 1.70
CA GLU A 139 6.94 -21.27 0.54
C GLU A 139 7.51 -20.73 -0.77
N LYS A 140 8.33 -21.54 -1.46
CA LYS A 140 8.98 -21.14 -2.72
C LYS A 140 8.07 -21.27 -3.95
N ASP A 141 7.01 -22.06 -3.82
CA ASP A 141 6.04 -22.33 -4.89
C ASP A 141 4.97 -21.24 -4.99
N LEU A 142 4.90 -20.36 -3.99
CA LEU A 142 3.91 -19.30 -3.91
C LEU A 142 4.57 -17.95 -4.21
N LEU A 143 4.02 -17.24 -5.18
CA LEU A 143 4.53 -15.97 -5.67
C LEU A 143 3.55 -14.85 -5.29
N ILE A 144 4.07 -13.81 -4.64
CA ILE A 144 3.31 -12.63 -4.26
C ILE A 144 3.77 -11.47 -5.15
N LEU A 145 2.87 -10.96 -5.98
CA LEU A 145 3.15 -9.90 -6.95
C LEU A 145 2.35 -8.64 -6.63
N PRO A 146 2.89 -7.44 -6.94
CA PRO A 146 2.06 -6.25 -7.02
C PRO A 146 1.04 -6.42 -8.15
N ALA A 147 -0.21 -6.03 -7.91
CA ALA A 147 -1.20 -5.91 -8.97
C ALA A 147 -0.87 -4.71 -9.87
N ASP A 148 -1.33 -4.71 -11.12
CA ASP A 148 -1.17 -3.56 -12.03
C ASP A 148 -1.82 -2.29 -11.45
N LYS A 149 -2.95 -2.46 -10.76
CA LYS A 149 -3.74 -1.35 -10.21
C LYS A 149 -3.56 -1.22 -8.69
N GLY A 150 -2.77 -0.25 -8.29
CA GLY A 150 -2.77 0.29 -6.92
C GLY A 150 -2.05 -0.58 -5.88
N LYS A 151 -2.65 -0.68 -4.68
CA LYS A 151 -2.04 -1.32 -3.49
C LYS A 151 -2.30 -2.83 -3.37
N ALA A 152 -2.97 -3.44 -4.34
CA ALA A 152 -3.35 -4.83 -4.24
C ALA A 152 -2.15 -5.77 -4.46
N ALA A 153 -2.12 -6.87 -3.71
CA ALA A 153 -1.21 -7.97 -3.89
C ALA A 153 -1.94 -9.16 -4.52
N VAL A 154 -1.36 -9.76 -5.55
CA VAL A 154 -1.83 -10.99 -6.17
C VAL A 154 -0.97 -12.14 -5.68
N VAL A 155 -1.61 -13.20 -5.20
CA VAL A 155 -0.93 -14.43 -4.77
C VAL A 155 -1.20 -15.51 -5.79
N MET A 156 -0.15 -16.09 -6.37
CA MET A 156 -0.26 -17.09 -7.44
C MET A 156 0.79 -18.19 -7.29
N ASP A 157 0.55 -19.33 -7.92
CA ASP A 157 1.55 -20.40 -7.97
C ASP A 157 2.67 -20.03 -8.96
N ARG A 158 3.90 -20.42 -8.61
CA ARG A 158 5.11 -20.12 -9.38
C ARG A 158 5.06 -20.77 -10.76
N THR A 159 4.60 -22.01 -10.84
CA THR A 159 4.45 -22.76 -12.10
C THR A 159 3.51 -22.04 -13.06
N ASP A 160 2.37 -21.60 -12.55
CA ASP A 160 1.33 -20.94 -13.33
C ASP A 160 1.81 -19.54 -13.80
N TYR A 161 2.67 -18.88 -13.00
CA TYR A 161 3.35 -17.65 -13.41
C TYR A 161 4.37 -17.89 -14.53
N GLU A 162 5.22 -18.92 -14.40
CA GLU A 162 6.25 -19.24 -15.38
C GLU A 162 5.64 -19.62 -16.74
N GLU A 163 4.60 -20.45 -16.74
CA GLU A 163 3.83 -20.80 -17.93
C GLU A 163 3.21 -19.57 -18.60
N LYS A 164 2.54 -18.71 -17.80
CA LYS A 164 1.93 -17.49 -18.33
C LYS A 164 2.96 -16.51 -18.87
N ARG A 165 4.13 -16.42 -18.25
CA ARG A 165 5.24 -15.56 -18.71
C ARG A 165 5.82 -16.06 -20.04
N HIS A 166 6.00 -17.38 -20.18
CA HIS A 166 6.44 -17.98 -21.44
C HIS A 166 5.42 -17.77 -22.56
N LEU A 167 4.13 -17.94 -22.27
CA LEU A 167 3.07 -17.70 -23.24
C LEU A 167 3.07 -16.24 -23.72
N THR A 168 3.10 -15.27 -22.81
CA THR A 168 3.14 -13.84 -23.18
C THR A 168 4.39 -13.46 -23.95
N SER A 169 5.55 -14.08 -23.64
CA SER A 169 6.79 -13.83 -24.37
C SER A 169 6.76 -14.38 -25.80
N SER A 170 6.03 -15.49 -26.04
CA SER A 170 5.87 -16.08 -27.38
C SER A 170 4.83 -15.36 -28.26
N GLU A 171 3.88 -14.66 -27.64
CA GLU A 171 2.85 -13.87 -28.33
C GLU A 171 3.31 -12.46 -28.74
N GLU A 172 4.42 -11.97 -28.19
CA GLU A 172 5.04 -10.71 -28.64
C GLU A 172 5.82 -10.87 -29.94
N ASP A 173 6.45 -12.03 -30.16
CA ASP A 173 7.17 -12.33 -31.40
C ASP A 173 6.23 -12.52 -32.61
N SER A 174 4.97 -12.91 -32.38
CA SER A 174 3.96 -13.12 -33.43
C SER A 174 3.12 -11.88 -33.74
N ARG A 175 3.20 -10.82 -32.92
CA ARG A 175 2.64 -9.49 -33.21
C ARG A 175 3.62 -8.55 -33.91
N GLY A 176 4.87 -9.00 -34.09
CA GLY A 176 5.94 -8.28 -34.76
C GLY A 176 6.09 -8.55 -36.26
N ILE A 177 5.05 -8.94 -37.02
CA ILE A 177 5.08 -8.88 -38.48
C ILE A 177 3.69 -8.54 -39.05
N LYS A 178 3.52 -7.31 -39.54
CA LYS A 178 2.97 -7.03 -40.88
C LYS A 178 3.05 -5.54 -41.23
N SER A 179 3.87 -5.28 -42.26
CA SER A 179 3.94 -4.18 -43.24
C SER A 179 3.87 -2.72 -42.80
#